data_AF-A0A7X8W0S7-F1
#
_entry.id   AF-A0A7X8W0S7-F1
#
_cell.length_a   1.000
_cell.length_b   1.000
_cell.length_c   1.000
_cell.angle_alpha   90.00
_cell.angle_beta   90.00
_cell.angle_gamma   90.00
#
_symmetry.space_group_name_H-M   'P 1'
#
loop_
_entity.id
_entity.type
_entity.pdbx_description
1 polymer ?
#
loop_
_entity_poly.entity_id
_entity_poly.type
_entity_poly.pdbx_seq_one_letter_code
_entity_poly.pdbx_strand_id
1 'polypeptide(L)'
;VSLFAFPVFAIGMDRIGKIRTLKISCMIATVGFAFIAICKNPFSMFMLLPAILVSIGFAGETTVPNAIVTQIAPRDKTGAAIGGLNMMQPISMIVFMAVAGILLDMVGMWAVALFKIAMNLTVVAYLQINQRSLAAEV
;
A
#
# COMPACT_ATOMS: atom_id res chain seq x y z
N VAL A 1 -4.72 0.98 15.05
CA VAL A 1 -4.03 -0.25 14.58
C VAL A 1 -2.77 0.07 13.79
N SER A 2 -2.84 0.94 12.78
CA SER A 2 -1.69 1.28 11.94
C SER A 2 -0.47 1.76 12.73
N LEU A 3 -0.67 2.59 13.77
CA LEU A 3 0.40 3.07 14.68
C LEU A 3 1.26 1.93 15.27
N PHE A 4 0.64 0.80 15.63
CA PHE A 4 1.36 -0.36 16.15
C PHE A 4 1.94 -1.25 15.05
N ALA A 5 1.41 -1.18 13.82
CA ALA A 5 1.90 -1.95 12.69
C ALA A 5 3.19 -1.37 12.07
N PHE A 6 3.41 -0.05 12.16
CA PHE A 6 4.64 0.60 11.70
C PHE A 6 5.93 -0.08 12.22
N PRO A 7 6.14 -0.25 13.54
CA PRO A 7 7.36 -0.91 14.05
C PRO A 7 7.46 -2.38 13.62
N VAL A 8 6.34 -3.08 13.45
CA VAL A 8 6.32 -4.48 13.00
C VAL A 8 6.86 -4.58 11.57
N PHE A 9 6.41 -3.72 10.65
CA PHE A 9 6.93 -3.70 9.29
C PHE A 9 8.36 -3.14 9.20
N ALA A 10 8.75 -2.25 10.12
CA ALA A 10 10.14 -1.80 10.26
C ALA A 10 11.09 -2.95 10.64
N ILE A 11 10.75 -3.74 11.65
CA ILE A 11 11.54 -4.93 12.00
C ILE A 11 11.48 -5.98 10.87
N GLY A 12 10.31 -6.11 10.22
CA GLY A 12 10.12 -7.02 9.10
C GLY A 12 11.05 -6.71 7.92
N MET A 13 11.15 -5.46 7.50
CA MET A 13 12.02 -5.09 6.37
C MET A 13 13.50 -5.38 6.62
N ASP A 14 13.96 -5.34 7.87
CA ASP A 14 15.34 -5.68 8.23
C ASP A 14 15.59 -7.20 8.23
N ARG A 15 14.58 -8.01 8.57
CA ARG A 15 14.74 -9.48 8.68
C ARG A 15 14.49 -10.25 7.39
N ILE A 16 13.44 -9.91 6.65
CA ILE A 16 13.01 -10.65 5.45
C ILE A 16 13.35 -9.93 4.13
N GLY A 17 13.86 -8.69 4.22
CA GLY A 17 14.23 -7.86 3.09
C GLY A 17 13.09 -6.94 2.63
N LYS A 18 13.45 -5.71 2.25
CA LYS A 18 12.53 -4.59 1.99
C LYS A 18 11.51 -4.93 0.91
N ILE A 19 11.97 -5.43 -0.24
CA ILE A 19 11.09 -5.79 -1.37
C ILE A 19 10.09 -6.89 -1.00
N ARG A 20 10.50 -7.87 -0.19
CA ARG A 20 9.58 -8.94 0.27
C ARG A 20 8.56 -8.42 1.27
N THR A 21 8.98 -7.57 2.21
CA THR A 21 8.08 -6.92 3.17
C THR A 21 7.03 -6.06 2.47
N LEU A 22 7.43 -5.27 1.46
CA LEU A 22 6.51 -4.46 0.67
C LEU A 22 5.48 -5.31 -0.08
N LYS A 23 5.92 -6.44 -0.64
CA LYS A 23 5.02 -7.38 -1.30
C LYS A 23 3.99 -7.96 -0.32
N ILE A 24 4.43 -8.37 0.87
CA ILE A 24 3.53 -8.91 1.91
C ILE A 24 2.52 -7.86 2.36
N SER A 25 2.94 -6.61 2.59
CA SER A 25 2.01 -5.54 2.98
C SER A 25 0.97 -5.25 1.90
N CYS A 26 1.38 -5.23 0.62
CA CYS A 26 0.45 -5.08 -0.50
C CYS A 26 -0.57 -6.23 -0.57
N MET A 27 -0.14 -7.46 -0.31
CA MET A 27 -1.03 -8.62 -0.29
C MET A 27 -2.02 -8.56 0.88
N ILE A 28 -1.59 -8.15 2.07
CA ILE A 28 -2.46 -7.97 3.25
C ILE A 28 -3.52 -6.89 2.95
N ALA A 29 -3.11 -5.76 2.38
CA ALA A 29 -4.03 -4.70 1.96
C ALA A 29 -5.05 -5.23 0.93
N THR A 30 -4.59 -6.00 -0.06
CA THR A 30 -5.44 -6.59 -1.11
C THR A 30 -6.50 -7.52 -0.52
N VAL A 31 -6.12 -8.37 0.43
CA VAL A 31 -7.07 -9.23 1.16
C VAL A 31 -8.07 -8.39 1.94
N GLY A 32 -7.62 -7.33 2.62
CA GLY A 32 -8.51 -6.38 3.29
C GLY A 32 -9.55 -5.76 2.34
N PHE A 33 -9.12 -5.28 1.17
CA PHE A 33 -10.03 -4.74 0.16
C PHE A 33 -10.94 -5.81 -0.47
N ALA A 34 -10.50 -7.06 -0.59
CA ALA A 34 -11.36 -8.16 -1.04
C ALA A 34 -12.49 -8.44 -0.04
N PHE A 35 -12.22 -8.36 1.27
CA PHE A 35 -13.26 -8.44 2.30
C PHE A 35 -14.21 -7.23 2.28
N ILE A 36 -13.70 -6.02 1.95
CA ILE A 36 -14.55 -4.83 1.76
C ILE A 36 -15.47 -5.03 0.56
N ALA A 37 -14.97 -5.59 -0.54
CA ALA A 37 -15.82 -5.93 -1.67
C ALA A 37 -16.98 -6.78 -1.14
N ILE A 38 -16.72 -7.89 -0.45
CA ILE A 38 -17.75 -8.83 0.01
C ILE A 38 -18.78 -8.20 0.98
N CYS A 39 -18.41 -7.16 1.71
CA CYS A 39 -19.26 -6.52 2.72
C CYS A 39 -20.27 -5.54 2.10
N LYS A 40 -21.56 -5.91 2.10
CA LYS A 40 -22.65 -5.02 1.67
C LYS A 40 -23.00 -3.93 2.69
N ASN A 41 -22.73 -4.16 3.97
CA ASN A 41 -23.15 -3.24 5.04
C ASN A 41 -21.94 -2.54 5.68
N PRO A 42 -21.79 -1.22 5.46
CA PRO A 42 -20.63 -0.47 5.93
C PRO A 42 -20.61 -0.24 7.46
N PHE A 43 -21.73 -0.41 8.15
CA PHE A 43 -21.83 -0.20 9.60
C PHE A 43 -21.82 -1.51 10.41
N SER A 44 -21.62 -2.64 9.74
CA SER A 44 -21.59 -3.93 10.41
C SER A 44 -20.29 -4.12 11.19
N MET A 45 -20.37 -4.78 12.34
CA MET A 45 -19.18 -5.19 13.11
C MET A 45 -18.23 -6.07 12.28
N PHE A 46 -18.74 -6.74 11.23
CA PHE A 46 -17.93 -7.48 10.26
C PHE A 46 -16.98 -6.60 9.45
N MET A 47 -17.21 -5.29 9.34
CA MET A 47 -16.32 -4.37 8.62
C MET A 47 -15.05 -4.03 9.41
N LEU A 48 -15.02 -4.31 10.72
CA LEU A 48 -13.86 -4.08 11.57
C LEU A 48 -12.65 -4.90 11.11
N LEU A 49 -12.87 -6.16 10.70
CA LEU A 49 -11.82 -7.05 10.21
C LEU A 49 -11.12 -6.52 8.94
N PRO A 50 -11.85 -6.19 7.84
CA PRO A 50 -11.23 -5.57 6.67
C PRO A 50 -10.55 -4.24 6.99
N ALA A 51 -11.14 -3.40 7.84
CA ALA A 51 -10.54 -2.12 8.23
C ALA A 51 -9.19 -2.30 8.95
N ILE A 52 -9.07 -3.31 9.82
CA ILE A 52 -7.82 -3.70 10.48
C ILE A 52 -6.79 -4.16 9.46
N LEU A 53 -7.16 -5.04 8.53
CA LEU A 53 -6.25 -5.56 7.50
C LEU A 53 -5.74 -4.46 6.57
N VAL A 54 -6.62 -3.58 6.09
CA VAL A 54 -6.23 -2.44 5.25
C VAL A 54 -5.30 -1.50 6.03
N SER A 55 -5.59 -1.23 7.30
CA SER A 55 -4.76 -0.40 8.17
C SER A 55 -3.34 -0.97 8.37
N ILE A 56 -3.23 -2.29 8.51
CA ILE A 56 -1.95 -2.99 8.63
C ILE A 56 -1.19 -2.91 7.30
N GLY A 57 -1.85 -3.20 6.18
CA GLY A 57 -1.22 -3.11 4.85
C GLY A 57 -0.73 -1.68 4.53
N PHE A 58 -1.51 -0.66 4.87
CA PHE A 58 -1.17 0.74 4.72
C PHE A 58 0.12 1.14 5.47
N ALA A 59 0.31 0.62 6.69
CA ALA A 59 1.52 0.88 7.45
C ALA A 59 2.76 0.35 6.72
N GLY A 60 2.71 -0.87 6.16
CA GLY A 60 3.82 -1.44 5.39
C GLY A 60 4.07 -0.73 4.06
N GLU A 61 3.01 -0.40 3.31
CA GLU A 61 3.10 0.35 2.05
C GLU A 61 3.68 1.76 2.24
N THR A 62 3.52 2.36 3.42
CA THR A 62 4.10 3.68 3.72
C THR A 62 5.53 3.60 4.23
N THR A 63 5.83 2.64 5.13
CA THR A 63 7.14 2.57 5.79
C THR A 63 8.24 2.09 4.87
N VAL A 64 7.97 1.04 4.09
CA VAL A 64 9.01 0.36 3.30
C VAL A 64 9.54 1.22 2.15
N PRO A 65 8.72 1.92 1.35
CA PRO A 65 9.24 2.79 0.28
C PRO A 65 10.06 3.96 0.82
N ASN A 66 9.65 4.54 1.95
CA ASN A 66 10.43 5.58 2.63
C ASN A 66 11.82 5.07 3.03
N ALA A 67 11.91 3.84 3.53
CA ALA A 67 13.19 3.21 3.87
C ALA A 67 14.04 2.81 2.64
N ILE A 68 13.41 2.46 1.51
CA ILE A 68 14.14 2.17 0.27
C ILE A 68 14.73 3.45 -0.31
N VAL A 69 13.94 4.52 -0.40
CA VAL A 69 14.38 5.81 -0.96
C VAL A 69 15.53 6.41 -0.16
N THR A 70 15.48 6.34 1.18
CA THR A 70 16.58 6.86 2.03
C THR A 70 17.91 6.14 1.81
N GLN A 71 17.88 4.89 1.35
CA GLN A 71 19.09 4.08 1.17
C GLN A 71 19.67 4.20 -0.23
N ILE A 72 18.82 4.28 -1.25
CA ILE A 72 19.28 4.43 -2.65
C ILE A 72 19.70 5.88 -2.93
N ALA A 73 19.04 6.87 -2.32
CA ALA A 73 19.28 8.26 -2.63
C ALA A 73 20.65 8.74 -2.08
N PRO A 74 21.44 9.49 -2.90
CA PRO A 74 22.63 10.18 -2.43
C PRO A 74 22.32 11.10 -1.25
N ARG A 75 23.23 11.18 -0.27
CA ARG A 75 23.02 11.93 1.00
C ARG A 75 22.60 13.40 0.81
N ASP A 76 23.08 14.03 -0.26
CA ASP A 76 22.77 15.40 -0.66
C ASP A 76 21.37 15.56 -1.28
N LYS A 77 20.78 14.47 -1.80
CA LYS A 77 19.48 14.46 -2.49
C LYS A 77 18.40 13.66 -1.76
N THR A 78 18.72 13.02 -0.64
CA THR A 78 17.76 12.21 0.14
C THR A 78 16.52 13.03 0.53
N GLY A 79 16.69 14.27 0.97
CA GLY A 79 15.56 15.15 1.32
C GLY A 79 14.64 15.44 0.13
N ALA A 80 15.20 15.70 -1.05
CA ALA A 80 14.43 15.93 -2.27
C ALA A 80 13.72 14.65 -2.75
N ALA A 81 14.37 13.49 -2.64
CA ALA A 81 13.78 12.20 -3.01
C ALA A 81 12.61 11.81 -2.10
N ILE A 82 12.76 11.95 -0.79
CA ILE A 82 11.67 11.74 0.18
C ILE A 82 10.56 12.77 -0.01
N GLY A 83 10.92 14.03 -0.27
CA GLY A 83 9.97 15.09 -0.59
C GLY A 83 9.10 14.73 -1.80
N GLY A 84 9.73 14.27 -2.89
CA GLY A 84 9.03 13.79 -4.09
C GLY A 84 8.12 12.60 -3.80
N LEU A 85 8.58 11.60 -3.04
CA LEU A 85 7.77 10.45 -2.63
C LEU A 85 6.54 10.88 -1.81
N ASN A 86 6.72 11.78 -0.84
CA ASN A 86 5.63 12.25 0.00
C ASN A 86 4.67 13.17 -0.76
N MET A 87 5.12 13.89 -1.79
CA MET A 87 4.24 14.65 -2.68
C MET A 87 3.36 13.76 -3.56
N MET A 88 3.82 12.56 -3.93
CA MET A 88 3.00 11.64 -4.72
C MET A 88 1.76 11.15 -3.95
N GLN A 89 1.80 11.10 -2.62
CA GLN A 89 0.66 10.65 -1.81
C GLN A 89 -0.58 11.54 -1.98
N PRO A 90 -0.55 12.87 -1.73
CA PRO A 90 -1.71 13.74 -1.94
C PRO A 90 -2.10 13.86 -3.40
N ILE A 91 -1.15 13.86 -4.35
CA ILE A 91 -1.46 13.88 -5.78
C ILE A 91 -2.28 12.64 -6.15
N SER A 92 -1.81 11.46 -5.74
CA SER A 92 -2.51 10.20 -5.94
C SER A 92 -3.87 10.24 -5.25
N MET A 93 -3.95 10.75 -4.03
CA MET A 93 -5.21 10.85 -3.29
C MET A 93 -6.25 11.65 -4.08
N ILE A 94 -5.89 12.83 -4.63
CA ILE A 94 -6.84 13.66 -5.39
C ILE A 94 -7.31 12.94 -6.65
N VAL A 95 -6.38 12.41 -7.44
CA VAL A 95 -6.69 11.75 -8.72
C VAL A 95 -7.53 10.49 -8.50
N PHE A 96 -7.09 9.60 -7.60
CA PHE A 96 -7.78 8.33 -7.36
C PHE A 96 -9.07 8.51 -6.56
N MET A 97 -9.21 9.55 -5.73
CA MET A 97 -10.47 9.85 -5.05
C MET A 97 -11.55 10.29 -6.05
N ALA A 98 -11.19 11.08 -7.06
CA ALA A 98 -12.13 11.46 -8.13
C ALA A 98 -12.58 10.22 -8.93
N VAL A 99 -11.64 9.36 -9.33
CA VAL A 99 -11.95 8.10 -10.03
C VAL A 99 -12.81 7.18 -9.16
N ALA A 100 -12.46 7.03 -7.88
CA ALA A 100 -13.23 6.22 -6.94
C ALA A 100 -14.65 6.75 -6.73
N GLY A 101 -14.84 8.07 -6.67
CA GLY A 101 -16.16 8.70 -6.58
C GLY A 101 -17.03 8.38 -7.80
N ILE A 102 -16.49 8.53 -9.01
CA ILE A 102 -17.20 8.17 -10.25
C ILE A 102 -17.56 6.68 -10.26
N LEU A 103 -16.63 5.79 -9.87
CA LEU A 103 -16.91 4.35 -9.78
C LEU A 103 -17.99 4.03 -8.73
N LEU A 104 -17.98 4.73 -7.60
CA LEU A 104 -18.96 4.56 -6.54
C LEU A 104 -20.36 4.95 -7.01
N ASP A 105 -20.49 6.07 -7.71
CA ASP A 105 -21.78 6.59 -8.17
C ASP A 105 -22.35 5.75 -9.33
N MET A 106 -21.50 5.24 -10.23
CA MET A 106 -21.96 4.49 -11.41
C MET A 106 -22.23 3.01 -11.16
N VAL A 107 -21.45 2.36 -10.29
CA VAL A 107 -21.45 0.89 -10.13
C VAL A 107 -21.62 0.47 -8.66
N GLY A 108 -21.14 1.29 -7.72
CA GLY A 108 -21.22 1.03 -6.28
C GLY A 108 -19.88 0.65 -5.64
N MET A 109 -19.93 0.41 -4.33
CA MET A 109 -18.74 0.24 -3.47
C MET A 109 -17.83 -0.93 -3.88
N TRP A 110 -18.42 -1.98 -4.46
CA TRP A 110 -17.70 -3.17 -4.93
C TRP A 110 -16.73 -2.86 -6.06
N ALA A 111 -17.08 -1.93 -6.95
CA ALA A 111 -16.23 -1.52 -8.05
C ALA A 111 -14.98 -0.78 -7.56
N VAL A 112 -15.14 0.08 -6.55
CA VAL A 112 -14.02 0.80 -5.92
C VAL A 112 -13.04 -0.19 -5.26
N ALA A 113 -13.58 -1.20 -4.56
CA ALA A 113 -12.76 -2.24 -3.94
C ALA A 113 -11.98 -3.05 -5.00
N LEU A 114 -12.64 -3.47 -6.09
CA LEU A 114 -12.00 -4.19 -7.20
C LEU A 114 -10.93 -3.35 -7.89
N PHE A 115 -11.19 -2.06 -8.10
CA PHE A 115 -10.21 -1.13 -8.67
C PHE A 115 -8.94 -1.07 -7.82
N LYS A 116 -9.09 -0.93 -6.49
CA LYS A 116 -7.94 -0.90 -5.57
C LYS A 116 -7.20 -2.24 -5.54
N ILE A 117 -7.91 -3.37 -5.60
CA ILE A 117 -7.30 -4.71 -5.73
C ILE A 117 -6.45 -4.80 -7.00
N ALA A 118 -6.99 -4.37 -8.15
CA ALA A 118 -6.26 -4.39 -9.42
C ALA A 118 -4.98 -3.56 -9.37
N MET A 119 -5.03 -2.37 -8.75
CA MET A 119 -3.85 -1.53 -8.56
C MET A 119 -2.77 -2.22 -7.70
N ASN A 120 -3.17 -2.79 -6.55
CA ASN A 120 -2.22 -3.47 -5.67
C ASN A 120 -1.63 -4.73 -6.32
N LEU A 121 -2.42 -5.49 -7.09
CA LEU A 121 -1.92 -6.64 -7.84
C LEU A 121 -0.93 -6.23 -8.94
N THR A 122 -1.15 -5.08 -9.58
CA THR A 122 -0.21 -4.54 -10.58
C THR A 122 1.15 -4.22 -9.94
N VAL A 123 1.14 -3.60 -8.75
CA VAL A 123 2.37 -3.34 -7.97
C VAL A 123 3.05 -4.65 -7.58
N VAL A 124 2.30 -5.63 -7.08
CA VAL A 124 2.85 -6.95 -6.72
C VAL A 124 3.46 -7.65 -7.93
N ALA A 125 2.80 -7.62 -9.09
CA ALA A 125 3.31 -8.21 -10.32
C ALA A 125 4.63 -7.53 -10.75
N TYR A 126 4.68 -6.20 -10.71
CA TYR A 126 5.91 -5.45 -10.99
C TYR A 126 7.06 -5.82 -10.04
N LEU A 127 6.78 -5.88 -8.73
CA LEU A 127 7.78 -6.27 -7.72
C LEU A 127 8.25 -7.72 -7.90
N GLN A 128 7.38 -8.61 -8.35
CA GLN A 128 7.72 -10.02 -8.59
C GLN A 128 8.62 -10.17 -9.82
N ILE A 129 8.33 -9.47 -10.92
CA ILE A 129 9.14 -9.51 -12.14
C ILE A 129 10.54 -8.92 -11.87
N ASN A 130 10.60 -7.79 -11.16
CA ASN A 130 11.86 -7.07 -10.93
C ASN A 130 12.55 -7.45 -9.61
N GLN A 131 12.13 -8.54 -8.95
CA GLN A 131 12.58 -8.88 -7.60
C GLN A 131 14.11 -9.03 -7.49
N ARG A 132 14.78 -9.56 -8.53
CA ARG A 132 16.23 -9.76 -8.53
C ARG A 132 17.01 -8.46 -8.77
N SER A 133 16.51 -7.60 -9.64
CA SER A 133 17.14 -6.29 -9.92
C SER A 133 17.02 -5.37 -8.71
N LEU A 134 15.81 -5.27 -8.15
CA LEU A 134 15.53 -4.39 -7.01
C LEU A 134 16.22 -4.83 -5.72
N ALA A 135 16.44 -6.14 -5.55
CA ALA A 135 17.20 -6.65 -4.41
C ALA A 135 18.72 -6.46 -4.55
N ALA A 136 19.23 -6.15 -5.74
CA ALA A 136 20.64 -5.81 -5.93
C ALA A 136 20.92 -4.33 -5.64
N GLU A 137 19.90 -3.47 -5.74
CA GLU A 137 19.98 -2.02 -5.52
C GLU A 137 19.75 -1.60 -4.05
N VAL A 138 19.23 -2.50 -3.20
CA VAL A 138 18.65 -2.21 -1.86
C VAL A 138 19.17 -3.14 -0.79
#